data_AF-A0A1V0PWX0-F1
#
_entry.id   AF-A0A1V0PWX0-F1
#
_cell.length_a   1.000
_cell.length_b   1.000
_cell.length_c   1.000
_cell.angle_alpha   90.00
_cell.angle_beta   90.00
_cell.angle_gamma   90.00
#
_symmetry.space_group_name_H-M   'P 1'
#
loop_
_entity.id
_entity.type
_entity.pdbx_description
1 polymer ?
#
loop_
_entity_poly.entity_id
_entity_poly.type
_entity_poly.pdbx_seq_one_letter_code
_entity_poly.pdbx_strand_id
1 'polypeptide(L)'
;MEHVMIDWARIDELRSEVGEDAFGEVLDLFLEEVDEVIARLPQTTDPETLAGELHFVRGSALNLGLRDFCGLCRDIEDRLAGGQPVELGPLVTCYAESKDCLLDRIQTGRNVA
;
A
#
# COMPACT_ATOMS: atom_id res chain seq x y z
N MET A 1 -13.73 12.25 11.81
CA MET A 1 -12.39 11.66 11.99
C MET A 1 -11.70 11.79 10.65
N GLU A 2 -10.66 12.62 10.56
CA GLU A 2 -9.93 12.80 9.31
C GLU A 2 -9.34 11.45 8.89
N HIS A 3 -9.81 10.91 7.77
CA HIS A 3 -9.30 9.69 7.18
C HIS A 3 -7.95 10.00 6.54
N VAL A 4 -6.88 9.91 7.34
CA VAL A 4 -5.48 10.07 6.90
C VAL A 4 -4.92 8.75 6.35
N MET A 5 -5.79 7.90 5.80
CA MET A 5 -5.45 6.59 5.22
C MET A 5 -4.59 6.73 3.96
N ILE A 6 -4.83 7.77 3.17
CA ILE A 6 -4.17 8.03 1.89
C ILE A 6 -3.62 9.45 1.86
N ASP A 7 -2.35 9.57 1.51
CA ASP A 7 -1.66 10.81 1.18
C ASP A 7 -1.92 11.20 -0.28
N TRP A 8 -3.01 11.93 -0.51
CA TRP A 8 -3.40 12.38 -1.84
C TRP A 8 -2.41 13.35 -2.48
N ALA A 9 -1.64 14.09 -1.68
CA ALA A 9 -0.61 14.96 -2.23
C ALA A 9 0.48 14.12 -2.93
N ARG A 10 0.85 12.96 -2.36
CA ARG A 10 1.81 12.06 -3.02
C ARG A 10 1.27 11.48 -4.33
N ILE A 11 -0.04 11.23 -4.41
CA ILE A 11 -0.67 10.75 -5.66
C ILE A 11 -0.66 11.84 -6.74
N ASP A 12 -0.95 13.09 -6.37
CA ASP A 12 -0.90 14.24 -7.28
C ASP A 12 0.53 14.53 -7.76
N GLU A 13 1.52 14.36 -6.87
CA GLU A 13 2.95 14.39 -7.21
C GLU A 13 3.31 13.27 -8.19
N LEU A 14 2.94 12.02 -7.90
CA LEU A 14 3.21 10.88 -8.77
C LEU A 14 2.63 11.12 -10.18
N ARG A 15 1.39 11.60 -10.26
CA ARG A 15 0.75 11.99 -11.52
C ARG A 15 1.52 13.07 -12.26
N SER A 16 2.05 14.05 -11.54
CA SER A 16 2.86 15.13 -12.13
C SER A 16 4.23 14.64 -12.61
N GLU A 17 4.83 13.66 -11.90
CA GLU A 17 6.13 13.07 -12.22
C GLU A 17 6.08 12.21 -13.50
N VAL A 18 5.04 11.40 -13.66
CA VAL A 18 4.93 10.45 -14.79
C VAL A 18 4.08 10.99 -15.96
N GLY A 19 3.23 11.99 -15.69
CA GLY A 19 2.30 12.57 -16.66
C GLY A 19 0.96 11.82 -16.73
N GLU A 20 -0.10 12.51 -17.15
CA GLU A 20 -1.47 11.98 -17.17
C GLU A 20 -1.61 10.69 -18.01
N ASP A 21 -0.93 10.63 -19.17
CA ASP A 21 -1.01 9.48 -20.09
C ASP A 21 -0.42 8.19 -19.49
N ALA A 22 0.63 8.31 -18.65
CA ALA A 22 1.30 7.18 -18.02
C ALA A 22 0.83 6.91 -16.58
N PHE A 23 0.09 7.83 -15.97
CA PHE A 23 -0.32 7.74 -14.57
C PHE A 23 -1.14 6.49 -14.27
N GLY A 24 -2.08 6.12 -15.16
CA GLY A 24 -2.89 4.92 -15.00
C GLY A 24 -2.04 3.64 -14.96
N GLU A 25 -1.13 3.49 -15.91
CA GLU A 25 -0.25 2.31 -16.01
C GLU A 25 0.68 2.18 -14.79
N VAL A 26 1.24 3.30 -14.33
CA VAL A 26 2.13 3.32 -13.15
C VAL A 26 1.35 3.02 -11.87
N LEU A 27 0.13 3.54 -11.74
CA LEU A 27 -0.75 3.26 -10.62
C LEU A 27 -1.11 1.77 -10.55
N ASP A 28 -1.50 1.19 -11.69
CA ASP A 28 -1.86 -0.22 -11.79
C ASP A 28 -0.66 -1.12 -11.46
N LEU A 29 0.55 -0.79 -11.94
CA LEU A 29 1.78 -1.53 -11.63
C LEU A 29 2.05 -1.60 -10.13
N PHE A 30 2.00 -0.46 -9.42
CA PHE A 30 2.22 -0.47 -7.98
C PHE A 30 1.11 -1.20 -7.21
N LEU A 31 -0.14 -1.12 -7.67
CA LEU A 31 -1.24 -1.86 -7.07
C LEU A 31 -1.09 -3.38 -7.26
N GLU A 32 -0.67 -3.83 -8.44
CA GLU A 32 -0.38 -5.23 -8.72
C GLU A 32 0.75 -5.76 -7.82
N GLU A 33 1.84 -5.01 -7.69
CA GLU A 33 2.94 -5.38 -6.79
C GLU A 33 2.47 -5.57 -5.33
N VAL A 34 1.59 -4.68 -4.85
CA VAL A 34 1.06 -4.75 -3.50
C VAL A 34 0.07 -5.91 -3.34
N ASP A 35 -0.82 -6.11 -4.32
CA ASP A 35 -1.77 -7.24 -4.36
C ASP A 35 -1.03 -8.59 -4.28
N GLU A 36 0.01 -8.76 -5.08
CA GLU A 36 0.80 -9.99 -5.14
C GLU A 36 1.46 -10.31 -3.80
N VAL A 37 1.93 -9.29 -3.08
CA VAL A 37 2.53 -9.47 -1.74
C VAL A 37 1.45 -9.81 -0.73
N ILE A 38 0.36 -9.03 -0.70
CA ILE A 38 -0.71 -9.22 0.27
C ILE A 38 -1.33 -10.62 0.16
N ALA A 39 -1.44 -11.16 -1.05
CA ALA A 39 -1.96 -12.51 -1.29
C ALA A 39 -1.07 -13.62 -0.70
N ARG A 40 0.26 -13.42 -0.66
CA ARG A 40 1.22 -14.44 -0.18
C ARG A 40 1.57 -14.32 1.30
N LEU A 41 1.48 -13.12 1.89
CA LEU A 41 1.80 -12.85 3.29
C LEU A 41 1.25 -13.89 4.30
N PRO A 42 -0.01 -14.38 4.20
CA PRO A 42 -0.54 -15.36 5.15
C PRO A 42 0.15 -16.73 5.10
N GLN A 43 0.88 -17.03 4.03
CA GLN A 43 1.62 -18.28 3.85
C GLN A 43 3.10 -18.15 4.23
N THR A 44 3.59 -16.93 4.44
CA THR A 44 4.98 -16.65 4.79
C THR A 44 5.20 -16.91 6.28
N THR A 45 5.82 -18.05 6.60
CA THR A 45 6.07 -18.48 7.99
C THR A 45 7.45 -18.11 8.51
N ASP A 46 8.40 -17.87 7.60
CA ASP A 46 9.76 -17.45 7.95
C ASP A 46 9.80 -15.94 8.29
N PRO A 47 10.22 -15.54 9.50
CA PRO A 47 10.22 -14.14 9.91
C PRO A 47 11.12 -13.22 9.07
N GLU A 48 12.25 -13.72 8.57
CA GLU A 48 13.18 -12.92 7.75
C GLU A 48 12.57 -12.65 6.37
N THR A 49 12.01 -13.68 5.74
CA THR A 49 11.26 -13.56 4.49
C THR A 49 10.07 -12.62 4.65
N LEU A 50 9.30 -12.75 5.74
CA LEU A 50 8.15 -11.88 6.02
C LEU A 50 8.57 -10.42 6.17
N ALA A 51 9.66 -10.14 6.88
CA ALA A 51 10.19 -8.78 7.01
C ALA A 51 10.62 -8.20 5.66
N GLY A 52 11.22 -9.01 4.78
CA GLY A 52 11.58 -8.59 3.42
C GLY A 52 10.36 -8.27 2.55
N GLU A 53 9.31 -9.09 2.63
CA GLU A 53 8.04 -8.86 1.92
C GLU A 53 7.35 -7.58 2.38
N LEU A 54 7.31 -7.35 3.71
CA LEU A 54 6.77 -6.12 4.29
C LEU A 54 7.56 -4.88 3.87
N HIS A 55 8.88 -4.97 3.86
CA HIS A 55 9.75 -3.88 3.44
C HIS A 55 9.51 -3.50 1.97
N PHE A 56 9.43 -4.50 1.10
CA PHE A 56 9.14 -4.33 -0.32
C PHE A 56 7.77 -3.66 -0.52
N VAL A 57 6.71 -4.24 0.05
CA VAL A 57 5.35 -3.75 -0.18
C VAL A 57 5.11 -2.37 0.42
N ARG A 58 5.76 -2.05 1.54
CA ARG A 58 5.76 -0.68 2.08
C ARG A 58 6.37 0.30 1.10
N GLY A 59 7.44 -0.09 0.40
CA GLY A 59 8.08 0.72 -0.64
C GLY A 59 7.13 1.03 -1.80
N SER A 60 6.47 0.02 -2.36
CA SER A 60 5.49 0.20 -3.44
C SER A 60 4.28 1.02 -2.96
N ALA A 61 3.73 0.70 -1.80
CA ALA A 61 2.57 1.40 -1.22
C ALA A 61 2.85 2.87 -0.86
N LEU A 62 4.10 3.24 -0.59
CA LEU A 62 4.50 4.64 -0.35
C LEU A 62 4.34 5.49 -1.62
N ASN A 63 4.62 4.93 -2.81
CA ASN A 63 4.38 5.62 -4.08
C ASN A 63 2.88 5.90 -4.30
N LEU A 64 2.03 5.02 -3.79
CA LEU A 64 0.57 5.15 -3.81
C LEU A 64 0.01 6.02 -2.68
N GLY A 65 0.86 6.52 -1.78
CA GLY A 65 0.45 7.33 -0.63
C GLY A 65 -0.34 6.55 0.42
N LEU A 66 -0.28 5.22 0.49
CA LEU A 66 -1.07 4.42 1.46
C LEU A 66 -0.49 4.53 2.88
N ARG A 67 -0.64 5.70 3.51
CA ARG A 67 0.06 6.11 4.72
C ARG A 67 -0.14 5.15 5.90
N ASP A 68 -1.39 4.80 6.19
CA ASP A 68 -1.71 3.93 7.33
C ASP A 68 -1.20 2.50 7.09
N PHE A 69 -1.34 2.01 5.86
CA PHE A 69 -0.78 0.72 5.45
C PHE A 69 0.76 0.69 5.63
N CYS A 70 1.45 1.74 5.19
CA CYS A 70 2.90 1.85 5.37
C CYS A 70 3.30 1.88 6.85
N GLY A 71 2.49 2.51 7.70
CA GLY A 71 2.66 2.50 9.16
C GLY A 71 2.56 1.09 9.73
N LEU A 72 1.51 0.36 9.36
CA LEU A 72 1.32 -1.03 9.79
C LEU A 72 2.45 -1.96 9.32
N CYS A 73 2.94 -1.82 8.09
CA CYS A 73 4.10 -2.58 7.62
C CYS A 73 5.32 -2.36 8.53
N ARG A 74 5.65 -1.10 8.83
CA ARG A 74 6.77 -0.76 9.70
C ARG A 74 6.60 -1.34 11.10
N ASP A 75 5.43 -1.20 11.70
CA ASP A 75 5.16 -1.73 13.04
C ASP A 75 5.33 -3.26 13.10
N ILE A 76 4.93 -3.97 12.04
CA ILE A 76 5.12 -5.43 11.95
C ILE A 76 6.60 -5.77 11.77
N GLU A 77 7.34 -5.05 10.91
CA GLU A 77 8.79 -5.22 10.75
C GLU A 77 9.54 -5.05 12.08
N ASP A 78 9.21 -4.00 12.85
CA ASP A 78 9.83 -3.72 14.15
C ASP A 78 9.54 -4.84 15.16
N ARG A 79 8.32 -5.38 15.16
CA ARG A 79 7.94 -6.53 16.00
C ARG A 79 8.68 -7.80 15.60
N LEU A 80 8.84 -8.07 14.30
CA LEU A 80 9.61 -9.21 13.80
C LEU A 80 11.08 -9.11 14.21
N ALA A 81 11.69 -7.93 14.08
CA ALA A 81 13.06 -7.68 14.53
C ALA A 81 13.22 -7.87 16.05
N GLY A 82 12.19 -7.58 16.83
CA GLY A 82 12.12 -7.83 18.26
C GLY A 82 11.80 -9.28 18.65
N GLY A 83 11.57 -10.19 17.69
CA GLY A 83 11.16 -11.57 17.97
C GLY A 83 9.76 -11.69 18.58
N GLN A 84 8.91 -10.69 18.38
CA GLN A 84 7.54 -10.68 18.89
C GLN A 84 6.58 -11.35 17.91
N PRO A 85 5.51 -12.00 18.41
CA PRO A 85 4.46 -12.49 17.53
C PRO A 85 3.84 -11.32 16.76
N VAL A 86 3.38 -11.55 15.53
CA VAL A 86 2.73 -10.55 14.67
C VAL A 86 1.41 -11.06 14.14
N GLU A 87 0.50 -10.12 13.83
CA GLU A 87 -0.83 -10.41 13.27
C GLU A 87 -0.97 -9.65 11.95
N LEU A 88 -1.28 -10.36 10.87
CA LEU A 88 -1.35 -9.78 9.53
C LEU A 88 -2.76 -9.34 9.13
N GLY A 89 -3.79 -9.80 9.85
CA GLY A 89 -5.20 -9.47 9.55
C GLY A 89 -5.46 -7.95 9.42
N PRO A 90 -5.05 -7.11 10.39
CA PRO A 90 -5.24 -5.67 10.30
C PRO A 90 -4.55 -5.02 9.09
N LEU A 91 -3.38 -5.53 8.70
CA LEU A 91 -2.65 -5.05 7.53
C LEU A 91 -3.42 -5.35 6.24
N VAL A 92 -3.93 -6.58 6.10
CA VAL A 92 -4.72 -7.01 4.94
C VAL A 92 -6.02 -6.21 4.82
N THR A 93 -6.72 -5.99 5.93
CA THR A 93 -7.94 -5.15 5.95
C THR A 93 -7.64 -3.71 5.58
N CYS A 94 -6.59 -3.11 6.15
CA CYS A 94 -6.20 -1.74 5.85
C CYS A 94 -5.87 -1.55 4.36
N TYR A 95 -5.17 -2.52 3.75
CA TYR A 95 -4.89 -2.48 2.32
C TYR A 95 -6.17 -2.52 1.47
N ALA A 96 -7.08 -3.45 1.76
CA ALA A 96 -8.34 -3.56 1.02
C ALA A 96 -9.15 -2.25 1.06
N GLU A 97 -9.30 -1.65 2.25
CA GLU A 97 -10.00 -0.38 2.42
C GLU A 97 -9.30 0.78 1.70
N SER A 98 -7.96 0.82 1.76
CA SER A 98 -7.16 1.84 1.08
C SER A 98 -7.28 1.73 -0.44
N LYS A 99 -7.26 0.50 -0.97
CA LYS A 99 -7.41 0.23 -2.40
C LYS A 99 -8.79 0.65 -2.91
N ASP A 100 -9.85 0.27 -2.20
CA ASP A 100 -11.22 0.66 -2.56
C ASP A 100 -11.38 2.19 -2.58
N CYS A 101 -10.85 2.88 -1.56
CA CYS A 101 -10.89 4.34 -1.50
C CYS A 101 -10.08 5.00 -2.64
N LEU A 102 -8.91 4.45 -2.96
CA LEU A 102 -8.06 4.90 -4.06
C LEU A 102 -8.80 4.80 -5.41
N LEU A 103 -9.33 3.62 -5.71
CA LEU A 103 -10.00 3.35 -6.98
C LEU A 103 -11.28 4.17 -7.14
N ASP A 104 -12.08 4.29 -6.09
CA ASP A 104 -13.31 5.11 -6.09
C ASP A 104 -13.01 6.58 -6.42
N ARG A 105 -11.97 7.16 -5.80
CA ARG A 105 -11.61 8.56 -6.05
C ARG A 105 -11.02 8.77 -7.45
N ILE A 106 -10.20 7.85 -7.95
CA ILE A 106 -9.66 7.95 -9.32
C ILE A 106 -10.76 7.79 -10.37
N GLN A 107 -11.76 6.93 -10.14
CA GLN A 107 -12.91 6.79 -11.03
C GLN A 107 -13.82 8.02 -11.00
N THR A 108 -14.10 8.56 -9.80
CA THR A 108 -14.89 9.78 -9.64
C THR A 108 -14.20 10.99 -10.24
N GLY A 109 -12.88 11.10 -10.08
CA GLY A 109 -12.06 12.17 -10.67
C GLY A 109 -11.98 12.13 -12.20
N ARG A 110 -12.09 10.94 -12.81
CA ARG A 110 -12.16 10.78 -14.28
C ARG A 110 -13.51 11.18 -14.88
N ASN A 111 -14.60 11.16 -14.12
CA ASN A 111 -15.94 11.50 -14.60
C ASN A 111 -16.25 13.02 -14.64
N VAL A 112 -15.33 13.86 -14.16
CA VAL A 112 -15.49 15.33 -14.10
C VAL A 112 -14.58 16.09 -15.07
N ALA A 113 -13.93 15.38 -16.00
CA ALA A 113 -13.10 15.96 -17.07
C ALA A 113 -13.87 16.06 -18.39
#